data_AF-A0A947CBW6-F1
#
_entry.id   AF-A0A947CBW6-F1
#
_cell.length_a   1.000
_cell.length_b   1.000
_cell.length_c   1.000
_cell.angle_alpha   90.00
_cell.angle_beta   90.00
_cell.angle_gamma   90.00
#
_symmetry.space_group_name_H-M   'P 1'
#
loop_
_entity.id
_entity.type
_entity.pdbx_description
1 polymer ?
#
loop_
_entity_poly.entity_id
_entity_poly.type
_entity_poly.pdbx_seq_one_letter_code
_entity_poly.pdbx_strand_id
1 'polypeptide(L)'
;MNELYMRAPHRPAAPADAHSPHAALLIDFDNVTMGIRSNLGQELSKLLDSDIIRGKVSVQRAYADWRRYPQYIASLSEASIDLIFAPAYGSTKKNATDIRLAIDALEIVFIRPEIGTFILLSGDSDFSSLVLKLKEYGKYVIGVGIQESSSDLLVQNCDEYYSYNSLSGLTSASDMKNIEKHDPWQLAAKAIRRMTERGDVMRSDRFKQVMLELDPSFSEKSIGFSKFNRFLTESASRGILDLHKAANGQYEVASGARVDEYAGGSSAPAASAPSATTVSAPKKEADEGRARRRGREERTRTPKA
;
A
#
# COMPACT_ATOMS: atom_id res chain seq x y z
N MET A 1 38.21 41.77 -9.04
CA MET A 1 37.52 41.48 -7.76
C MET A 1 36.04 41.28 -8.04
N ASN A 2 35.57 40.03 -8.10
CA ASN A 2 34.20 39.61 -7.76
C ASN A 2 34.05 38.09 -7.98
N GLU A 3 34.30 37.30 -6.95
CA GLU A 3 33.90 35.88 -6.86
C GLU A 3 33.39 35.62 -5.43
N LEU A 4 32.18 36.10 -5.09
CA LEU A 4 31.66 35.98 -3.72
C LEU A 4 30.23 35.45 -3.58
N TYR A 5 29.71 34.72 -4.58
CA TYR A 5 28.37 34.10 -4.49
C TYR A 5 28.26 32.71 -5.14
N MET A 6 29.20 31.79 -4.88
CA MET A 6 29.09 30.41 -5.38
C MET A 6 29.65 29.34 -4.44
N ARG A 7 29.25 29.32 -3.15
CA ARG A 7 29.35 28.11 -2.30
C ARG A 7 28.53 28.23 -1.02
N ALA A 8 27.56 27.33 -0.83
CA ALA A 8 26.93 27.14 0.47
C ALA A 8 27.97 26.57 1.46
N PRO A 9 28.02 27.01 2.73
CA PRO A 9 29.22 26.91 3.56
C PRO A 9 29.41 25.60 4.33
N HIS A 10 28.65 24.54 4.06
CA HIS A 10 28.67 23.36 4.93
C HIS A 10 28.71 22.05 4.14
N ARG A 11 29.93 21.51 4.01
CA ARG A 11 30.36 20.18 4.50
C ARG A 11 31.48 19.64 3.59
N PRO A 12 32.70 19.36 4.10
CA PRO A 12 33.64 18.52 3.37
C PRO A 12 33.00 17.13 3.20
N ALA A 13 33.06 16.58 1.99
CA ALA A 13 32.54 15.26 1.67
C ALA A 13 33.08 14.24 2.68
N ALA A 14 32.20 13.68 3.50
CA ALA A 14 32.54 12.54 4.33
C ALA A 14 32.84 11.35 3.39
N PRO A 15 33.84 10.51 3.70
CA PRO A 15 34.13 9.32 2.91
C PRO A 15 32.89 8.42 2.83
N ALA A 16 32.73 7.76 1.69
CA ALA A 16 31.54 7.00 1.28
C ALA A 16 31.26 5.71 2.10
N ASP A 17 31.96 5.49 3.21
CA ASP A 17 31.87 4.26 4.00
C ASP A 17 31.59 4.57 5.48
N ALA A 18 30.34 4.95 5.77
CA ALA A 18 29.66 4.71 7.05
C ALA A 18 28.21 5.17 6.86
N HIS A 19 27.28 4.23 6.66
CA HIS A 19 25.88 4.55 6.90
C HIS A 19 25.80 5.17 8.30
N SER A 20 25.30 6.40 8.41
CA SER A 20 25.23 7.04 9.72
C SER A 20 24.42 6.14 10.65
N PRO A 21 24.90 5.86 11.88
CA PRO A 21 24.29 4.85 12.75
C PRO A 21 22.92 5.27 13.30
N HIS A 22 22.36 6.40 12.84
CA HIS A 22 21.10 6.96 13.31
C HIS A 22 20.07 7.04 12.20
N ALA A 23 18.86 6.57 12.51
CA ALA A 23 17.72 6.60 11.62
C ALA A 23 16.56 7.45 12.20
N ALA A 24 15.70 7.95 11.31
CA ALA A 24 14.40 8.51 11.64
C ALA A 24 13.29 7.59 11.10
N LEU A 25 12.39 7.15 11.98
CA LEU A 25 11.15 6.47 11.61
C LEU A 25 10.01 7.48 11.59
N LEU A 26 9.38 7.63 10.44
CA LEU A 26 8.23 8.51 10.22
C LEU A 26 7.06 7.67 9.74
N ILE A 27 6.00 7.64 10.56
CA ILE A 27 4.84 6.78 10.36
C ILE A 27 3.65 7.63 9.93
N ASP A 28 3.16 7.35 8.74
CA ASP A 28 1.88 7.85 8.29
C ASP A 28 0.75 6.94 8.81
N PHE A 29 0.17 7.33 9.94
CA PHE A 29 -0.73 6.46 10.67
C PHE A 29 -2.09 6.28 9.98
N ASP A 30 -2.53 7.31 9.25
CA ASP A 30 -3.77 7.25 8.47
C ASP A 30 -3.68 6.20 7.35
N ASN A 31 -2.51 6.06 6.71
CA ASN A 31 -2.30 5.04 5.68
C ASN A 31 -1.97 3.65 6.24
N VAL A 32 -1.31 3.56 7.39
CA VAL A 32 -0.94 2.29 8.05
C VAL A 32 -2.15 1.56 8.64
N THR A 33 -3.10 2.31 9.23
CA THR A 33 -4.30 1.71 9.84
C THR A 33 -5.28 1.09 8.84
N MET A 34 -5.23 1.48 7.56
CA MET A 34 -6.08 0.88 6.53
C MET A 34 -5.72 -0.59 6.21
N GLY A 35 -4.49 -1.04 6.48
CA GLY A 35 -4.07 -2.41 6.18
C GLY A 35 -3.71 -3.31 7.37
N ILE A 36 -3.56 -2.77 8.59
CA ILE A 36 -3.12 -3.58 9.73
C ILE A 36 -4.31 -4.05 10.58
N ARG A 37 -4.40 -5.37 10.76
CA ARG A 37 -5.35 -6.00 11.66
C ARG A 37 -4.67 -6.32 12.99
N SER A 38 -5.13 -5.64 14.03
CA SER A 38 -5.06 -5.97 15.45
C SER A 38 -3.78 -5.73 16.27
N ASN A 39 -2.53 -5.73 15.77
CA ASN A 39 -1.34 -5.63 16.65
C ASN A 39 -0.19 -4.73 16.16
N LEU A 40 -0.53 -3.52 15.72
CA LEU A 40 0.43 -2.53 15.19
C LEU A 40 1.65 -2.27 16.09
N GLY A 41 1.47 -2.20 17.42
CA GLY A 41 2.56 -1.93 18.35
C GLY A 41 3.64 -3.02 18.33
N GLN A 42 3.25 -4.30 18.35
CA GLN A 42 4.19 -5.42 18.31
C GLN A 42 4.91 -5.51 16.96
N GLU A 43 4.21 -5.19 15.87
CA GLU A 43 4.80 -5.22 14.54
C GLU A 43 5.77 -4.05 14.31
N LEU A 44 5.47 -2.86 14.85
CA LEU A 44 6.41 -1.75 14.87
C LEU A 44 7.67 -2.09 15.66
N SER A 45 7.55 -2.72 16.83
CA SER A 45 8.71 -3.21 17.59
C SER A 45 9.55 -4.21 16.79
N LYS A 46 8.92 -5.19 16.12
CA LYS A 46 9.64 -6.13 15.27
C LYS A 46 10.35 -5.48 14.08
N LEU A 47 9.75 -4.44 13.50
CA LEU A 47 10.38 -3.67 12.43
C LEU A 47 11.60 -2.90 12.97
N LEU A 48 11.45 -2.24 14.12
CA LEU A 48 12.51 -1.52 14.83
C LEU A 48 13.69 -2.43 15.22
N ASP A 49 13.39 -3.66 15.61
CA ASP A 49 14.37 -4.68 16.01
C ASP A 49 14.92 -5.50 14.83
N SER A 50 14.44 -5.28 13.60
CA SER A 50 14.86 -6.05 12.43
C SER A 50 16.25 -5.64 11.93
N ASP A 51 17.00 -6.61 11.40
CA ASP A 51 18.34 -6.41 10.81
C ASP A 51 18.34 -5.44 9.60
N ILE A 52 17.15 -5.12 9.07
CA ILE A 52 16.94 -4.13 8.01
C ILE A 52 17.29 -2.73 8.50
N ILE A 53 16.97 -2.42 9.75
CA ILE A 53 17.30 -1.11 10.32
C ILE A 53 18.73 -1.16 10.82
N ARG A 54 19.63 -0.79 9.92
CA ARG A 54 21.06 -0.64 10.24
C ARG A 54 21.25 0.60 11.11
N GLY A 55 21.22 0.42 12.43
CA GLY A 55 21.55 1.46 13.41
C GLY A 55 20.42 1.80 14.39
N LYS A 56 20.67 2.77 15.26
CA LYS A 56 19.76 3.23 16.30
C LYS A 56 18.72 4.19 15.73
N VAL A 57 17.44 3.83 15.80
CA VAL A 57 16.35 4.76 15.49
C VAL A 57 16.28 5.84 16.57
N SER A 58 16.64 7.07 16.18
CA SER A 58 16.83 8.19 17.10
C SER A 58 15.67 9.17 17.09
N VAL A 59 14.86 9.14 16.03
CA VAL A 59 13.60 9.87 15.93
C VAL A 59 12.53 8.86 15.53
N GLN A 60 11.44 8.83 16.28
CA GLN A 60 10.29 7.97 16.01
C GLN A 60 9.04 8.81 16.13
N ARG A 61 8.36 9.08 15.01
CA ARG A 61 7.17 9.93 14.98
C ARG A 61 6.05 9.25 14.22
N ALA A 62 4.85 9.33 14.76
CA ALA A 62 3.63 8.96 14.05
C ALA A 62 2.77 10.20 13.83
N TYR A 63 2.15 10.28 12.65
CA TYR A 63 1.36 11.43 12.22
C TYR A 63 -0.09 11.00 11.99
N ALA A 64 -1.02 11.64 12.71
CA ALA A 64 -2.45 11.39 12.56
C ALA A 64 -3.31 12.47 13.21
N ASP A 65 -4.60 12.46 12.88
CA ASP A 65 -5.65 13.02 13.73
C ASP A 65 -5.96 12.03 14.87
N TRP A 66 -5.21 12.10 15.98
CA TRP A 66 -5.29 11.16 17.11
C TRP A 66 -6.66 11.05 17.78
N ARG A 67 -7.56 12.02 17.55
CA ARG A 67 -8.97 11.92 17.98
C ARG A 67 -9.70 10.75 17.32
N ARG A 68 -9.23 10.30 16.15
CA ARG A 68 -9.77 9.15 15.41
C ARG A 68 -9.23 7.81 15.90
N TYR A 69 -8.08 7.81 16.58
CA TYR A 69 -7.34 6.61 16.95
C TYR A 69 -6.96 6.59 18.45
N PRO A 70 -7.86 6.92 19.40
CA PRO A 70 -7.52 6.97 20.82
C PRO A 70 -7.02 5.63 21.36
N GLN A 71 -7.47 4.52 20.78
CA GLN A 71 -7.09 3.17 21.18
C GLN A 71 -5.61 2.83 20.96
N TYR A 72 -4.89 3.57 20.10
CA TYR A 72 -3.48 3.30 19.79
C TYR A 72 -2.51 4.24 20.53
N ILE A 73 -3.01 5.31 21.16
CA ILE A 73 -2.18 6.32 21.83
C ILE A 73 -1.28 5.70 22.91
N ALA A 74 -1.85 4.87 23.78
CA ALA A 74 -1.10 4.23 24.88
C ALA A 74 0.00 3.30 24.34
N SER A 75 -0.35 2.39 23.43
CA SER A 75 0.59 1.41 22.88
C SER A 75 1.75 2.07 22.11
N LEU A 76 1.48 3.12 21.33
CA LEU A 76 2.52 3.84 20.60
C LEU A 76 3.42 4.66 21.55
N SER A 77 2.83 5.25 22.59
CA SER A 77 3.59 5.99 23.60
C SER A 77 4.50 5.06 24.40
N GLU A 78 4.02 3.88 24.76
CA GLU A 78 4.82 2.81 25.40
C GLU A 78 5.97 2.35 24.50
N ALA A 79 5.77 2.34 23.18
CA ALA A 79 6.80 2.08 22.18
C ALA A 79 7.77 3.26 21.95
N SER A 80 7.69 4.34 22.75
CA SER A 80 8.50 5.55 22.61
C SER A 80 8.36 6.24 21.24
N ILE A 81 7.15 6.20 20.67
CA ILE A 81 6.82 6.90 19.42
C ILE A 81 6.14 8.23 19.76
N ASP A 82 6.71 9.33 19.27
CA ASP A 82 6.14 10.66 19.41
C ASP A 82 4.88 10.80 18.56
N LEU A 83 3.76 11.16 19.20
CA LEU A 83 2.47 11.32 18.55
C LEU A 83 2.32 12.75 18.04
N ILE A 84 2.56 12.96 16.75
CA ILE A 84 2.41 14.26 16.10
C ILE A 84 0.95 14.44 15.69
N PHE A 85 0.27 15.38 16.34
CA PHE A 85 -1.12 15.69 16.03
C PHE A 85 -1.21 16.52 14.75
N ALA A 86 -1.83 15.95 13.72
CA ALA A 86 -2.09 16.58 12.43
C ALA A 86 -3.61 16.66 12.19
N PRO A 87 -4.30 17.69 12.71
CA PRO A 87 -5.75 17.79 12.56
C PRO A 87 -6.12 18.14 11.12
N ALA A 88 -7.00 17.34 10.52
CA ALA A 88 -7.62 17.67 9.23
C ALA A 88 -8.94 18.44 9.47
N TYR A 89 -8.99 19.71 9.09
CA TYR A 89 -10.20 20.55 9.12
C TYR A 89 -10.79 20.69 7.71
N GLY A 90 -12.13 20.63 7.59
CA GLY A 90 -12.85 20.89 6.34
C GLY A 90 -13.06 19.69 5.41
N SER A 91 -13.60 19.95 4.22
CA SER A 91 -13.96 18.96 3.19
C SER A 91 -12.78 18.48 2.32
N THR A 92 -11.65 19.20 2.34
CA THR A 92 -10.37 18.83 1.71
C THR A 92 -9.50 18.09 2.72
N LYS A 93 -9.78 16.80 2.87
CA LYS A 93 -9.60 16.05 4.13
C LYS A 93 -8.37 15.12 4.20
N LYS A 94 -7.41 15.21 3.27
CA LYS A 94 -6.36 14.18 3.10
C LYS A 94 -4.93 14.68 3.33
N ASN A 95 -4.54 15.81 2.73
CA ASN A 95 -3.11 16.16 2.65
C ASN A 95 -2.51 16.83 3.91
N ALA A 96 -3.28 17.08 4.97
CA ALA A 96 -2.76 17.80 6.14
C ALA A 96 -1.71 16.98 6.91
N THR A 97 -1.95 15.67 7.05
CA THR A 97 -1.00 14.73 7.67
C THR A 97 0.26 14.62 6.83
N ASP A 98 0.12 14.42 5.51
CA ASP A 98 1.24 14.23 4.58
C ASP A 98 2.14 15.46 4.51
N ILE A 99 1.56 16.65 4.42
CA ILE A 99 2.30 17.92 4.43
C ILE A 99 3.07 18.07 5.73
N ARG A 100 2.45 17.76 6.88
CA ARG A 100 3.12 17.89 8.17
C ARG A 100 4.29 16.91 8.29
N LEU A 101 4.10 15.66 7.87
CA LEU A 101 5.17 14.65 7.85
C LEU A 101 6.33 15.11 6.96
N ALA A 102 6.04 15.59 5.74
CA ALA A 102 7.07 16.04 4.81
C ALA A 102 7.89 17.24 5.34
N ILE A 103 7.23 18.21 5.99
CA ILE A 103 7.89 19.37 6.61
C ILE A 103 8.83 18.91 7.73
N ASP A 104 8.33 18.08 8.65
CA ASP A 104 9.13 17.56 9.76
C ASP A 104 10.32 16.72 9.26
N ALA A 105 10.11 15.88 8.24
CA ALA A 105 11.17 15.08 7.63
C ALA A 105 12.30 15.95 7.09
N LEU A 106 11.93 17.03 6.38
CA LEU A 106 12.89 17.98 5.82
C LEU A 106 13.57 18.81 6.92
N GLU A 107 12.85 19.20 7.98
CA GLU A 107 13.45 19.86 9.14
C GLU A 107 14.52 18.97 9.78
N ILE A 108 14.23 17.67 9.99
CA ILE A 108 15.15 16.69 10.57
C ILE A 108 16.48 16.64 9.80
N VAL A 109 16.45 16.75 8.47
CA VAL A 109 17.67 16.80 7.63
C VAL A 109 18.63 17.91 8.10
N PHE A 110 18.10 19.06 8.50
CA PHE A 110 18.87 20.24 8.89
C PHE A 110 19.20 20.28 10.38
N ILE A 111 18.26 19.91 11.25
CA ILE A 111 18.44 20.00 12.71
C ILE A 111 19.17 18.79 13.30
N ARG A 112 19.18 17.66 12.59
CA ARG A 112 19.81 16.40 13.00
C ARG A 112 20.63 15.80 11.86
N PRO A 113 21.75 16.44 11.48
CA PRO A 113 22.60 16.00 10.37
C PRO A 113 23.18 14.59 10.56
N GLU A 114 23.22 14.09 11.80
CA GLU A 114 23.60 12.73 12.18
C GLU A 114 22.60 11.68 11.72
N ILE A 115 21.36 12.03 11.36
CA ILE A 115 20.41 11.06 10.81
C ILE A 115 20.77 10.81 9.34
N GLY A 116 21.23 9.60 9.04
CA GLY A 116 21.62 9.19 7.69
C GLY A 116 20.51 8.45 6.96
N THR A 117 19.62 7.80 7.70
CA THR A 117 18.57 6.93 7.16
C THR A 117 17.19 7.43 7.56
N PHE A 118 16.28 7.49 6.58
CA PHE A 118 14.87 7.81 6.78
C PHE A 118 14.02 6.59 6.43
N ILE A 119 13.19 6.16 7.38
CA ILE A 119 12.27 5.04 7.22
C ILE A 119 10.87 5.64 7.15
N LEU A 120 10.25 5.54 5.98
CA LEU A 120 8.90 6.03 5.71
C LEU A 120 7.94 4.86 5.73
N LEU A 121 7.13 4.78 6.78
CA LEU A 121 6.05 3.80 6.87
C LEU A 121 4.79 4.38 6.23
N SER A 122 4.71 4.29 4.90
CA SER A 122 3.56 4.70 4.09
C SER A 122 3.53 3.95 2.75
N GLY A 123 2.33 3.71 2.22
CA GLY A 123 2.11 3.20 0.86
C GLY A 123 1.80 4.30 -0.17
N ASP A 124 1.69 5.57 0.24
CA ASP A 124 1.18 6.63 -0.62
C ASP A 124 2.24 7.16 -1.60
N SER A 125 1.86 7.26 -2.88
CA SER A 125 2.70 7.87 -3.92
C SER A 125 3.03 9.34 -3.67
N ASP A 126 2.22 10.06 -2.89
CA ASP A 126 2.41 11.48 -2.63
C ASP A 126 3.74 11.79 -1.92
N PHE A 127 4.35 10.79 -1.25
CA PHE A 127 5.68 10.91 -0.65
C PHE A 127 6.84 10.80 -1.63
N SER A 128 6.61 10.49 -2.91
CA SER A 128 7.69 10.33 -3.90
C SER A 128 8.60 11.57 -4.00
N SER A 129 8.02 12.77 -3.97
CA SER A 129 8.80 14.02 -3.98
C SER A 129 9.64 14.20 -2.72
N LEU A 130 9.15 13.76 -1.56
CA LEU A 130 9.91 13.78 -0.31
C LEU A 130 11.10 12.81 -0.40
N VAL A 131 10.88 11.59 -0.88
CA VAL A 131 11.94 10.58 -1.07
C VAL A 131 13.07 11.13 -1.94
N LEU A 132 12.72 11.69 -3.11
CA LEU A 132 13.69 12.30 -4.01
C LEU A 132 14.46 13.44 -3.34
N LYS A 133 13.78 14.27 -2.55
CA LYS A 133 14.42 15.40 -1.86
C LYS A 133 15.36 14.94 -0.75
N LEU A 134 14.99 13.93 0.02
CA LEU A 134 15.85 13.31 1.04
C LEU A 134 17.13 12.74 0.39
N LYS A 135 17.00 12.06 -0.74
CA LYS A 135 18.13 11.53 -1.52
C LYS A 135 19.01 12.63 -2.10
N GLU A 136 18.43 13.74 -2.55
CA GLU A 136 19.18 14.93 -2.98
C GLU A 136 20.08 15.48 -1.85
N TYR A 137 19.65 15.35 -0.58
CA TYR A 137 20.46 15.68 0.60
C TYR A 137 21.40 14.55 1.07
N GLY A 138 21.57 13.49 0.26
CA GLY A 138 22.45 12.37 0.56
C GLY A 138 21.95 11.47 1.69
N LYS A 139 20.63 11.44 1.93
CA LYS A 139 20.01 10.53 2.90
C LYS A 139 19.63 9.21 2.23
N TYR A 140 19.75 8.13 2.99
CA TYR A 140 19.28 6.81 2.60
C TYR A 140 17.79 6.68 2.96
N VAL A 141 16.96 6.19 2.03
CA VAL A 141 15.50 6.16 2.23
C VAL A 141 14.97 4.73 2.09
N ILE A 142 14.37 4.23 3.17
CA ILE A 142 13.68 2.94 3.23
C ILE A 142 12.18 3.19 3.24
N GLY A 143 11.47 2.69 2.22
CA GLY A 143 10.02 2.69 2.18
C GLY A 143 9.44 1.41 2.78
N VAL A 144 8.36 1.52 3.54
CA VAL A 144 7.65 0.37 4.08
C VAL A 144 6.14 0.57 3.92
N GLY A 145 5.44 -0.37 3.29
CA GLY A 145 4.00 -0.24 3.04
C GLY A 145 3.32 -1.52 2.60
N ILE A 146 1.97 -1.52 2.57
CA ILE A 146 1.15 -2.68 2.18
C ILE A 146 1.13 -2.81 0.65
N GLN A 147 1.41 -4.00 0.11
CA GLN A 147 1.63 -4.20 -1.32
C GLN A 147 0.46 -3.76 -2.20
N GLU A 148 -0.78 -4.04 -1.77
CA GLU A 148 -1.98 -3.80 -2.58
C GLU A 148 -2.31 -2.31 -2.72
N SER A 149 -1.78 -1.47 -1.81
CA SER A 149 -1.98 -0.02 -1.78
C SER A 149 -0.74 0.78 -2.16
N SER A 150 0.41 0.13 -2.38
CA SER A 150 1.66 0.81 -2.64
C SER A 150 1.86 1.10 -4.12
N SER A 151 2.29 2.32 -4.44
CA SER A 151 2.55 2.75 -5.82
C SER A 151 3.94 2.33 -6.30
N ASP A 152 4.03 1.81 -7.53
CA ASP A 152 5.30 1.48 -8.20
C ASP A 152 6.29 2.67 -8.21
N LEU A 153 5.77 3.90 -8.26
CA LEU A 153 6.59 5.11 -8.25
C LEU A 153 7.31 5.30 -6.91
N LEU A 154 6.63 5.05 -5.79
CA LEU A 154 7.24 5.17 -4.47
C LEU A 154 8.32 4.09 -4.29
N VAL A 155 8.01 2.86 -4.69
CA VAL A 155 8.92 1.71 -4.64
C VAL A 155 10.20 1.98 -5.42
N GLN A 156 10.09 2.57 -6.61
CA GLN A 156 11.25 2.87 -7.46
C GLN A 156 12.13 4.01 -6.93
N ASN A 157 11.54 4.96 -6.20
CA ASN A 157 12.28 6.13 -5.72
C ASN A 157 13.06 5.84 -4.43
N CYS A 158 12.59 4.91 -3.59
CA CYS A 158 13.29 4.47 -2.39
C CYS A 158 14.59 3.72 -2.73
N ASP A 159 15.55 3.74 -1.81
CA ASP A 159 16.76 2.94 -1.94
C ASP A 159 16.47 1.46 -1.64
N GLU A 160 15.61 1.23 -0.64
CA GLU A 160 15.02 -0.08 -0.33
C GLU A 160 13.52 0.07 -0.09
N TYR A 161 12.75 -0.95 -0.45
CA TYR A 161 11.32 -0.99 -0.22
C TYR A 161 10.89 -2.35 0.33
N TYR A 162 10.15 -2.33 1.43
CA TYR A 162 9.66 -3.53 2.10
C TYR A 162 8.14 -3.57 2.09
N SER A 163 7.59 -4.71 1.67
CA SER A 163 6.14 -4.91 1.65
C SER A 163 5.62 -5.58 2.90
N TYR A 164 4.50 -5.07 3.42
CA TYR A 164 3.86 -5.47 4.66
C TYR A 164 2.72 -6.47 4.38
N ASN A 165 3.05 -7.76 4.20
CA ASN A 165 2.04 -8.83 4.02
C ASN A 165 1.92 -9.77 5.22
N SER A 166 2.04 -9.20 6.43
CA SER A 166 2.23 -9.85 7.74
C SER A 166 3.71 -9.79 8.13
N LEU A 167 4.02 -9.11 9.23
CA LEU A 167 5.38 -8.94 9.75
C LEU A 167 5.91 -10.22 10.42
N SER A 168 5.63 -11.36 9.80
CA SER A 168 6.21 -12.68 10.04
C SER A 168 7.34 -13.01 9.06
N GLY A 169 7.70 -12.09 8.16
CA GLY A 169 8.84 -12.23 7.25
C GLY A 169 9.00 -11.01 6.36
N LEU A 170 9.76 -10.02 6.81
CA LEU A 170 10.18 -8.90 5.96
C LEU A 170 10.98 -9.49 4.80
N THR A 171 10.46 -9.37 3.58
CA THR A 171 11.15 -9.83 2.36
C THR A 171 11.49 -8.59 1.56
N SER A 172 12.76 -8.42 1.17
CA SER A 172 13.16 -7.30 0.33
C SER A 172 12.49 -7.41 -1.04
N ALA A 173 12.05 -6.28 -1.61
CA ALA A 173 11.59 -6.24 -3.00
C ALA A 173 12.65 -6.74 -4.01
N SER A 174 13.94 -6.66 -3.66
CA SER A 174 15.03 -7.25 -4.46
C SER A 174 15.01 -8.77 -4.45
N ASP A 175 14.65 -9.39 -3.31
CA ASP A 175 14.58 -10.84 -3.15
C ASP A 175 13.35 -11.43 -3.85
N MET A 176 12.29 -10.61 -4.02
CA MET A 176 11.08 -11.00 -4.75
C MET A 176 11.27 -11.16 -6.27
N LYS A 177 12.36 -10.65 -6.86
CA LYS A 177 12.68 -10.93 -8.28
C LYS A 177 13.05 -12.40 -8.52
N ASN A 178 13.39 -13.14 -7.47
CA ASN A 178 13.80 -14.55 -7.52
C ASN A 178 12.72 -15.51 -7.00
N ILE A 179 11.53 -15.01 -6.63
CA ILE A 179 10.39 -15.87 -6.31
C ILE A 179 9.89 -16.45 -7.63
N GLU A 180 9.93 -17.77 -7.76
CA GLU A 180 9.26 -18.49 -8.84
C GLU A 180 7.78 -18.08 -8.83
N LYS A 181 7.40 -17.21 -9.79
CA LYS A 181 6.02 -16.79 -9.98
C LYS A 181 5.18 -18.04 -10.21
N HIS A 182 4.32 -18.36 -9.25
CA HIS A 182 3.43 -19.49 -9.41
C HIS A 182 2.36 -19.12 -10.44
N ASP A 183 1.98 -20.07 -11.29
CA ASP A 183 0.78 -19.92 -12.10
C ASP A 183 -0.40 -19.63 -11.15
N PRO A 184 -1.13 -18.52 -11.32
CA PRO A 184 -2.21 -18.10 -10.42
C PRO A 184 -3.24 -19.19 -10.12
N TRP A 185 -3.49 -20.08 -11.09
CA TRP A 185 -4.44 -21.19 -10.94
C TRP A 185 -3.88 -22.30 -10.05
N GLN A 186 -2.59 -22.59 -10.18
CA GLN A 186 -1.90 -23.53 -9.30
C GLN A 186 -1.81 -22.96 -7.88
N LEU A 187 -1.55 -21.65 -7.75
CA LEU A 187 -1.54 -20.96 -6.47
C LEU A 187 -2.90 -21.06 -5.76
N ALA A 188 -3.99 -20.79 -6.50
CA ALA A 188 -5.35 -20.92 -5.98
C ALA A 188 -5.64 -22.37 -5.51
N ALA A 189 -5.23 -23.36 -6.29
CA ALA A 189 -5.42 -24.77 -5.93
C ALA A 189 -4.62 -25.18 -4.68
N LYS A 190 -3.33 -24.78 -4.61
CA LYS A 190 -2.48 -24.99 -3.42
C LYS A 190 -3.06 -24.30 -2.19
N ALA A 191 -3.61 -23.10 -2.34
CA ALA A 191 -4.22 -22.35 -1.24
C ALA A 191 -5.49 -23.03 -0.70
N ILE A 192 -6.38 -23.49 -1.58
CA ILE A 192 -7.59 -24.24 -1.16
C ILE A 192 -7.22 -25.54 -0.44
N ARG A 193 -6.25 -26.30 -0.97
CA ARG A 193 -5.78 -27.53 -0.30
C ARG A 193 -5.22 -27.23 1.08
N ARG A 194 -4.33 -26.24 1.19
CA ARG A 194 -3.73 -25.83 2.47
C ARG A 194 -4.78 -25.38 3.48
N MET A 195 -5.81 -24.67 3.06
CA MET A 195 -6.93 -24.30 3.93
C MET A 195 -7.72 -25.54 4.40
N THR A 196 -7.96 -26.49 3.51
CA THR A 196 -8.72 -27.71 3.81
C THR A 196 -7.95 -28.61 4.78
N GLU A 197 -6.66 -28.82 4.54
CA GLU A 197 -5.78 -29.61 5.39
C GLU A 197 -5.61 -29.03 6.80
N ARG A 198 -5.60 -27.70 6.92
CA ARG A 198 -5.48 -27.00 8.20
C ARG A 198 -6.81 -26.82 8.94
N GLY A 199 -7.93 -27.10 8.28
CA GLY A 199 -9.26 -26.80 8.83
C GLY A 199 -9.51 -25.31 8.99
N ASP A 200 -8.96 -24.48 8.09
CA ASP A 200 -9.13 -23.04 8.10
C ASP A 200 -10.59 -22.64 7.84
N VAL A 201 -10.95 -21.42 8.26
CA VAL A 201 -12.25 -20.83 7.94
C VAL A 201 -12.34 -20.59 6.43
N MET A 202 -13.34 -21.22 5.81
CA MET A 202 -13.56 -21.29 4.36
C MET A 202 -14.17 -20.03 3.73
N ARG A 203 -13.53 -18.88 3.98
CA ARG A 203 -13.95 -17.57 3.47
C ARG A 203 -12.99 -17.01 2.45
N SER A 204 -13.50 -16.18 1.54
CA SER A 204 -12.73 -15.57 0.46
C SER A 204 -11.58 -14.68 0.96
N ASP A 205 -11.74 -13.99 2.09
CA ASP A 205 -10.69 -13.16 2.69
C ASP A 205 -9.55 -14.03 3.23
N ARG A 206 -9.86 -15.12 3.94
CA ARG A 206 -8.84 -16.08 4.39
C ARG A 206 -8.15 -16.76 3.20
N PHE A 207 -8.89 -17.09 2.16
CA PHE A 207 -8.34 -17.68 0.95
C PHE A 207 -7.33 -16.77 0.25
N LYS A 208 -7.65 -15.47 0.11
CA LYS A 208 -6.69 -14.50 -0.41
C LYS A 208 -5.41 -14.44 0.45
N GLN A 209 -5.56 -14.48 1.78
CA GLN A 209 -4.40 -14.48 2.69
C GLN A 209 -3.51 -15.71 2.46
N VAL A 210 -4.09 -16.91 2.37
CA VAL A 210 -3.30 -18.13 2.14
C VAL A 210 -2.61 -18.11 0.77
N MET A 211 -3.21 -17.51 -0.26
CA MET A 211 -2.53 -17.29 -1.54
C MET A 211 -1.31 -16.38 -1.38
N LEU A 212 -1.43 -15.27 -0.64
CA LEU A 212 -0.31 -14.36 -0.38
C LEU A 212 0.76 -14.97 0.55
N GLU A 213 0.38 -15.86 1.47
CA GLU A 213 1.33 -16.65 2.29
C GLU A 213 2.16 -17.61 1.42
N LEU A 214 1.58 -18.13 0.34
CA LEU A 214 2.23 -19.09 -0.57
C LEU A 214 3.06 -18.39 -1.65
N ASP A 215 2.56 -17.28 -2.20
CA ASP A 215 3.25 -16.44 -3.17
C ASP A 215 2.94 -14.96 -2.87
N PRO A 216 3.84 -14.25 -2.17
CA PRO A 216 3.67 -12.83 -1.88
C PRO A 216 3.65 -11.94 -3.12
N SER A 217 4.07 -12.41 -4.29
CA SER A 217 4.02 -11.64 -5.54
C SER A 217 2.65 -11.63 -6.21
N PHE A 218 1.70 -12.42 -5.70
CA PHE A 218 0.37 -12.54 -6.28
C PHE A 218 -0.42 -11.23 -6.24
N SER A 219 -0.99 -10.86 -7.39
CA SER A 219 -1.90 -9.72 -7.52
C SER A 219 -2.93 -10.01 -8.60
N GLU A 220 -4.21 -9.82 -8.32
CA GLU A 220 -5.24 -10.10 -9.32
C GLU A 220 -5.18 -9.13 -10.49
N LYS A 221 -4.70 -7.91 -10.23
CA LYS A 221 -4.51 -6.88 -11.25
C LYS A 221 -3.43 -7.29 -12.26
N SER A 222 -2.34 -7.91 -11.80
CA SER A 222 -1.26 -8.35 -12.70
C SER A 222 -1.71 -9.47 -13.63
N ILE A 223 -2.77 -10.18 -13.26
CA ILE A 223 -3.38 -11.28 -14.02
C ILE A 223 -4.60 -10.77 -14.83
N GLY A 224 -4.89 -9.45 -14.82
CA GLY A 224 -5.93 -8.83 -15.63
C GLY A 224 -7.31 -8.72 -14.96
N PHE A 225 -7.43 -8.99 -13.66
CA PHE A 225 -8.69 -8.84 -12.92
C PHE A 225 -8.73 -7.53 -12.14
N SER A 226 -9.81 -6.77 -12.32
CA SER A 226 -10.00 -5.49 -11.62
C SER A 226 -10.35 -5.63 -10.14
N LYS A 227 -10.89 -6.77 -9.72
CA LYS A 227 -11.27 -7.09 -8.33
C LYS A 227 -11.08 -8.58 -8.06
N PHE A 228 -10.70 -8.93 -6.83
CA PHE A 228 -10.51 -10.33 -6.40
C PHE A 228 -11.76 -11.22 -6.58
N ASN A 229 -12.96 -10.67 -6.38
CA ASN A 229 -14.19 -11.44 -6.62
C ASN A 229 -14.32 -11.94 -8.07
N ARG A 230 -13.72 -11.24 -9.05
CA ARG A 230 -13.70 -11.68 -10.45
C ARG A 230 -12.75 -12.87 -10.62
N PHE A 231 -11.59 -12.82 -9.97
CA PHE A 231 -10.66 -13.93 -9.90
C PHE A 231 -11.29 -15.17 -9.23
N LEU A 232 -12.04 -15.00 -8.13
CA LEU A 232 -12.77 -16.10 -7.48
C LEU A 232 -13.80 -16.75 -8.40
N THR A 233 -14.55 -15.92 -9.14
CA THR A 233 -15.58 -16.42 -10.07
C THR A 233 -14.94 -17.22 -11.21
N GLU A 234 -13.78 -16.76 -11.70
CA GLU A 234 -13.02 -17.48 -12.72
C GLU A 234 -12.34 -18.74 -12.17
N SER A 235 -11.86 -18.71 -10.92
CA SER A 235 -11.35 -19.91 -10.25
C SER A 235 -12.45 -20.96 -10.07
N ALA A 236 -13.68 -20.51 -9.82
CA ALA A 236 -14.85 -21.38 -9.72
C ALA A 236 -15.29 -21.95 -11.09
N SER A 237 -15.28 -21.12 -12.14
CA SER A 237 -15.59 -21.60 -13.51
C SER A 237 -14.60 -22.66 -13.99
N ARG A 238 -13.36 -22.60 -13.50
CA ARG A 238 -12.29 -23.58 -13.76
C ARG A 238 -12.39 -24.83 -12.87
N GLY A 239 -13.32 -24.88 -11.92
CA GLY A 239 -13.51 -25.99 -11.00
C GLY A 239 -12.40 -26.13 -9.94
N ILE A 240 -11.60 -25.09 -9.72
CA ILE A 240 -10.54 -25.07 -8.70
C ILE A 240 -11.16 -24.94 -7.31
N LEU A 241 -12.23 -24.17 -7.21
CA LEU A 241 -12.99 -23.95 -5.99
C LEU A 241 -14.49 -23.91 -6.28
N ASP A 242 -15.31 -24.17 -5.28
CA ASP A 242 -16.73 -23.85 -5.32
C ASP A 242 -16.97 -22.53 -4.59
N LEU A 243 -17.86 -21.70 -5.14
CA LEU A 243 -18.11 -20.35 -4.63
C LEU A 243 -19.56 -20.22 -4.18
N HIS A 244 -19.76 -19.98 -2.88
CA HIS A 244 -21.06 -19.72 -2.29
C HIS A 244 -21.13 -18.29 -1.79
N LYS A 245 -22.24 -17.60 -2.07
CA LYS A 245 -22.48 -16.25 -1.53
C LYS A 245 -23.37 -16.37 -0.31
N ALA A 246 -22.82 -16.10 0.86
CA ALA A 246 -23.56 -16.10 2.11
C ALA A 246 -24.55 -14.93 2.19
N ALA A 247 -25.58 -15.07 3.05
CA ALA A 247 -26.63 -14.07 3.22
C ALA A 247 -26.11 -12.70 3.72
N ASN A 248 -24.96 -12.70 4.39
CA ASN A 248 -24.24 -11.49 4.83
C ASN A 248 -23.45 -10.80 3.71
N GLY A 249 -23.54 -11.30 2.47
CA GLY A 249 -22.85 -10.77 1.29
C GLY A 249 -21.38 -11.19 1.15
N GLN A 250 -20.85 -11.99 2.07
CA GLN A 250 -19.49 -12.56 1.98
C GLN A 250 -19.47 -13.79 1.06
N TYR A 251 -18.30 -14.06 0.49
CA TYR A 251 -18.07 -15.24 -0.33
C TYR A 251 -17.39 -16.31 0.52
N GLU A 252 -17.96 -17.50 0.49
CA GLU A 252 -17.40 -18.72 1.05
C GLU A 252 -16.82 -19.55 -0.10
N VAL A 253 -15.66 -20.14 0.14
CA VAL A 253 -14.95 -20.96 -0.84
C VAL A 253 -14.88 -22.40 -0.36
N ALA A 254 -15.10 -23.37 -1.22
CA ALA A 254 -14.91 -24.78 -0.90
C ALA A 254 -14.00 -25.43 -1.94
N SER A 255 -13.51 -26.62 -1.61
CA SER A 255 -12.67 -27.40 -2.52
C SER A 255 -13.44 -27.78 -3.77
N GLY A 256 -12.97 -27.34 -4.95
CA GLY A 256 -13.60 -27.65 -6.23
C GLY A 256 -13.12 -29.00 -6.79
N ALA A 257 -13.90 -29.57 -7.72
CA ALA A 257 -13.66 -30.90 -8.27
C ALA A 257 -12.31 -31.06 -9.00
N ARG A 258 -11.69 -29.97 -9.46
CA ARG A 258 -10.43 -29.97 -10.22
C ARG A 258 -9.26 -29.43 -9.42
N VAL A 259 -9.44 -29.13 -8.13
CA VAL A 259 -8.37 -28.58 -7.28
C VAL A 259 -7.08 -29.43 -7.36
N ASP A 260 -7.22 -30.75 -7.47
CA ASP A 260 -6.09 -31.66 -7.46
C ASP A 260 -5.29 -31.66 -8.77
N GLU A 261 -5.98 -31.42 -9.90
CA GLU A 261 -5.35 -31.29 -11.22
C GLU A 261 -4.45 -30.05 -11.28
N TYR A 262 -4.96 -28.92 -10.77
CA TYR A 262 -4.24 -27.66 -10.75
C TYR A 262 -3.13 -27.64 -9.68
N ALA A 263 -3.33 -28.28 -8.52
CA ALA A 263 -2.29 -28.37 -7.49
C ALA A 263 -1.09 -29.24 -7.94
N GLY A 264 -1.33 -30.26 -8.78
CA GLY A 264 -0.31 -31.15 -9.33
C GLY A 264 0.45 -30.60 -10.56
N GLY A 265 0.17 -29.38 -10.99
CA GLY A 265 0.87 -28.73 -12.11
C GLY A 265 0.30 -29.02 -13.50
N SER A 266 -0.85 -29.70 -13.61
CA SER A 266 -1.52 -29.92 -14.89
C SER A 266 -2.37 -28.70 -15.24
N SER A 267 -1.83 -27.77 -16.02
CA SER A 267 -2.61 -26.68 -16.61
C SER A 267 -3.55 -27.26 -17.68
N ALA A 268 -4.81 -27.50 -17.33
CA ALA A 268 -5.85 -27.82 -18.32
C ALA A 268 -5.99 -26.68 -19.36
N PRO A 269 -6.35 -26.98 -20.62
CA PRO A 269 -6.32 -26.00 -21.70
C PRO A 269 -7.21 -24.81 -21.36
N ALA A 270 -6.73 -23.61 -21.69
CA ALA A 270 -7.46 -22.36 -21.51
C ALA A 270 -8.89 -22.51 -22.07
N ALA A 271 -9.86 -22.66 -21.18
CA ALA A 271 -11.26 -22.49 -21.54
C ALA A 271 -11.37 -21.07 -22.09
N SER A 272 -11.81 -20.99 -23.34
CA SER A 272 -12.00 -19.78 -24.14
C SER A 272 -12.47 -18.58 -23.31
N ALA A 273 -11.79 -17.45 -23.52
CA ALA A 273 -12.21 -16.14 -23.03
C ALA A 273 -13.73 -15.97 -23.13
N PRO A 274 -14.41 -15.43 -22.09
CA PRO A 274 -15.83 -15.14 -22.23
C PRO A 274 -15.99 -14.03 -23.26
N SER A 275 -16.52 -14.39 -24.42
CA SER A 275 -17.11 -13.50 -25.40
C SER A 275 -18.01 -12.50 -24.67
N ALA A 276 -17.80 -11.22 -24.95
CA ALA A 276 -18.64 -10.14 -24.46
C ALA A 276 -20.12 -10.45 -24.74
N THR A 277 -20.83 -10.91 -23.71
CA THR A 277 -22.28 -11.08 -23.80
C THR A 277 -22.87 -9.72 -23.44
N THR A 278 -23.28 -9.00 -24.48
CA THR A 278 -24.14 -7.83 -24.44
C THR A 278 -25.37 -8.13 -23.59
N VAL A 279 -25.43 -7.53 -22.40
CA VAL A 279 -26.69 -7.46 -21.65
C VAL A 279 -27.57 -6.44 -22.36
N SER A 280 -28.59 -6.94 -23.05
CA SER A 280 -29.69 -6.17 -23.60
C SER A 280 -30.47 -5.51 -22.46
N ALA A 281 -30.49 -4.18 -22.45
CA ALA A 281 -31.39 -3.39 -21.61
C ALA A 281 -32.84 -3.51 -22.14
N PRO A 282 -33.87 -3.58 -21.28
CA PRO A 282 -35.25 -3.53 -21.74
C PRO A 282 -35.60 -2.12 -22.21
N LYS A 283 -36.28 -2.06 -23.36
CA LYS A 283 -36.85 -0.85 -23.98
C LYS A 283 -37.83 -0.18 -23.01
N LYS A 284 -37.65 1.12 -22.74
CA LYS A 284 -38.73 2.01 -22.33
C LYS A 284 -39.20 2.79 -23.56
N GLU A 285 -40.47 2.65 -23.85
CA GLU A 285 -41.21 3.40 -24.86
C GLU A 285 -41.17 4.91 -24.58
N ALA A 286 -41.21 5.66 -25.67
CA ALA A 286 -41.25 7.10 -25.70
C ALA A 286 -42.60 7.62 -25.22
N ASP A 287 -42.58 8.75 -24.50
CA ASP A 287 -43.68 9.70 -24.51
C ASP A 287 -43.13 11.12 -24.62
N GLU A 288 -43.90 11.94 -25.30
CA GLU A 288 -43.55 13.14 -26.02
C GLU A 288 -43.34 14.38 -25.13
N GLY A 289 -42.61 15.35 -25.67
CA GLY A 289 -43.05 16.73 -25.56
C GLY A 289 -42.21 17.71 -24.73
N ARG A 290 -41.77 18.75 -25.45
CA ARG A 290 -41.74 20.17 -25.02
C ARG A 290 -40.40 20.77 -24.53
N ALA A 291 -39.57 21.05 -25.53
CA ALA A 291 -38.98 22.34 -25.88
C ALA A 291 -38.91 23.52 -24.87
N ARG A 292 -37.73 24.20 -24.93
CA ARG A 292 -37.38 25.59 -24.54
C ARG A 292 -36.97 25.76 -23.06
N ARG A 293 -35.85 26.39 -22.68
CA ARG A 293 -35.20 27.61 -23.22
C ARG A 293 -33.73 27.73 -22.76
N ARG A 294 -32.92 28.30 -23.67
CA ARG A 294 -31.55 28.84 -23.57
C ARG A 294 -31.27 29.75 -22.36
N GLY A 295 -30.00 29.78 -21.95
CA GLY A 295 -29.39 30.91 -21.24
C GLY A 295 -27.89 30.72 -20.96
N ARG A 296 -27.04 31.16 -21.90
CA ARG A 296 -25.56 31.20 -21.85
C ARG A 296 -25.08 32.50 -21.20
N GLU A 297 -23.96 32.41 -20.50
CA GLU A 297 -23.15 33.49 -19.92
C GLU A 297 -22.94 34.70 -20.85
N GLU A 298 -22.89 35.92 -20.30
CA GLU A 298 -21.81 36.84 -20.64
C GLU A 298 -21.59 37.96 -19.61
N ARG A 299 -20.31 38.29 -19.47
CA ARG A 299 -19.65 39.24 -18.58
C ARG A 299 -20.02 40.69 -18.92
N THR A 300 -19.95 41.61 -17.94
CA THR A 300 -18.94 42.69 -17.82
C THR A 300 -19.41 43.92 -17.02
N ARG A 301 -18.51 44.36 -16.11
CA ARG A 301 -18.07 45.74 -15.80
C ARG A 301 -19.08 46.80 -15.31
N THR A 302 -18.82 47.23 -14.06
CA THR A 302 -18.95 48.58 -13.44
C THR A 302 -18.58 49.76 -14.38
N PRO A 303 -18.85 51.07 -14.08
CA PRO A 303 -19.04 51.70 -12.76
C PRO A 303 -20.06 52.88 -12.63
N LYS A 304 -20.25 53.31 -11.37
CA LYS A 304 -20.55 54.66 -10.80
C LYS A 304 -21.45 55.66 -11.57
N ALA A 305 -22.46 56.15 -10.85
CA ALA A 305 -22.47 57.53 -10.32
C ALA A 305 -23.04 57.49 -8.90
#